data_AF-A0A8X6IAF0-F1
#
_entry.id   AF-A0A8X6IAF0-F1
#
_cell.length_a   1.000
_cell.length_b   1.000
_cell.length_c   1.000
_cell.angle_alpha   90.00
_cell.angle_beta   90.00
_cell.angle_gamma   90.00
#
_symmetry.space_group_name_H-M   'P 1'
#
loop_
_entity.id
_entity.type
_entity.pdbx_description
1 polymer ?
#
loop_
_entity_poly.entity_id
_entity_poly.type
_entity_poly.pdbx_seq_one_letter_code
_entity_poly.pdbx_strand_id
1 'polypeptide(L)'
;MLPLRSTFRCLTSYCMNAFNNINRNFHSSQSLWFQSTPALCAEPLRKKKRVDPQLLRERAEKKAKRLQRDIRRLEKVSRQFKPISELDVPRKAMRDSERMRPLPEHTIAELKERVELRQLWAIYKRKQHLAEMSAMQRIVAAQERALDALQETSTELYEEALQPDPTFLPFKMTGPVETPPIDNYDYPGGDYIDVTKVYQPIVPTDPQKQKKLGLHKKK
;
A
#
# COMPACT_ATOMS: atom_id res chain seq x y z
N MET A 1 76.19 78.93 -6.05
CA MET A 1 77.29 78.21 -5.37
C MET A 1 76.73 76.90 -4.81
N LEU A 2 77.32 75.77 -5.19
CA LEU A 2 77.01 74.44 -4.62
C LEU A 2 77.48 74.39 -3.14
N PRO A 3 76.97 73.49 -2.29
CA PRO A 3 77.56 72.15 -2.24
C PRO A 3 76.62 70.95 -1.97
N LEU A 4 77.13 69.82 -2.49
CA LEU A 4 76.87 68.39 -2.27
C LEU A 4 76.54 67.94 -0.84
N ARG A 5 75.76 66.84 -0.70
CA ARG A 5 76.22 65.55 -0.14
C ARG A 5 75.16 64.42 -0.13
N SER A 6 75.53 63.35 -0.81
CA SER A 6 75.25 61.91 -0.63
C SER A 6 74.57 61.44 0.66
N THR A 7 73.62 60.50 0.55
CA THR A 7 73.70 59.18 1.22
C THR A 7 72.84 58.12 0.50
N PHE A 8 73.42 56.93 0.31
CA PHE A 8 72.76 55.67 -0.05
C PHE A 8 71.80 55.20 1.05
N ARG A 9 70.72 54.50 0.68
CA ARG A 9 70.22 53.29 1.38
C ARG A 9 69.23 52.51 0.52
N CYS A 10 69.22 51.21 0.76
CA CYS A 10 68.80 50.12 -0.12
C CYS A 10 67.54 49.42 0.46
N LEU A 11 66.81 48.71 -0.42
CA LEU A 11 65.82 47.63 -0.16
C LEU A 11 64.47 48.10 0.45
N THR A 12 63.28 47.60 0.09
CA THR A 12 62.85 46.20 -0.08
C THR A 12 61.48 46.09 -0.78
N SER A 13 61.30 44.99 -1.53
CA SER A 13 60.10 44.12 -1.63
C SER A 13 58.70 44.70 -1.94
N TYR A 14 58.13 44.30 -3.08
CA TYR A 14 57.00 43.36 -3.19
C TYR A 14 56.40 43.48 -4.61
N CYS A 15 56.87 42.64 -5.54
CA CYS A 15 56.19 42.44 -6.81
C CYS A 15 56.38 41.00 -7.27
N MET A 16 55.71 40.06 -6.60
CA MET A 16 55.42 38.75 -7.17
C MET A 16 54.17 38.19 -6.49
N ASN A 17 53.08 38.14 -7.25
CA ASN A 17 52.08 37.06 -7.31
C ASN A 17 50.75 37.60 -7.86
N ALA A 18 50.77 37.97 -9.13
CA ALA A 18 49.56 38.10 -9.94
C ALA A 18 49.46 36.89 -10.88
N PHE A 19 49.44 35.67 -10.32
CA PHE A 19 48.95 34.51 -11.06
C PHE A 19 47.42 34.43 -10.88
N ASN A 20 46.74 35.37 -11.52
CA ASN A 20 45.32 35.19 -11.82
C ASN A 20 45.23 34.17 -12.95
N ASN A 21 44.52 33.07 -12.69
CA ASN A 21 44.16 32.05 -13.67
C ASN A 21 43.42 32.68 -14.86
N ILE A 22 44.16 33.09 -15.88
CA ILE A 22 43.61 33.42 -17.21
C ILE A 22 43.59 32.11 -18.00
N ASN A 23 42.70 31.20 -17.61
CA ASN A 23 42.42 30.02 -18.43
C ASN A 23 41.59 30.48 -19.64
N ARG A 24 42.28 30.84 -20.72
CA ARG A 24 41.68 31.03 -22.04
C ARG A 24 41.35 29.65 -22.59
N ASN A 25 40.08 29.28 -22.63
CA ASN A 25 39.68 28.05 -23.30
C ASN A 25 39.68 28.30 -24.81
N PHE A 26 40.76 27.88 -25.47
CA PHE A 26 40.82 27.80 -26.92
C PHE A 26 40.16 26.49 -27.36
N HIS A 27 39.07 26.58 -28.11
CA HIS A 27 38.40 25.41 -28.67
C HIS A 27 38.86 25.23 -30.13
N SER A 28 39.41 24.06 -30.47
CA SER A 28 39.90 23.75 -31.81
C SER A 28 39.08 22.64 -32.50
N SER A 29 37.76 22.62 -32.29
CA SER A 29 36.87 21.68 -32.99
C SER A 29 36.54 22.21 -34.39
N GLN A 30 36.74 21.34 -35.39
CA GLN A 30 36.96 21.63 -36.82
C GLN A 30 35.76 22.12 -37.63
N SER A 31 34.99 23.10 -37.16
CA SER A 31 33.92 23.67 -38.00
C SER A 31 33.69 25.16 -37.86
N LEU A 32 34.31 25.84 -36.90
CA LEU A 32 34.15 27.29 -36.74
C LEU A 32 35.50 27.92 -36.44
N TRP A 33 35.91 28.78 -37.36
CA TRP A 33 37.11 29.62 -37.35
C TRP A 33 37.29 30.33 -36.00
N PHE A 34 38.56 30.54 -35.63
CA PHE A 34 39.07 31.01 -34.34
C PHE A 34 38.10 31.95 -33.58
N GLN A 35 37.45 31.42 -32.55
CA GLN A 35 36.61 32.23 -31.66
C GLN A 35 37.32 32.47 -30.34
N SER A 36 37.62 33.74 -30.04
CA SER A 36 38.10 34.15 -28.74
C SER A 36 36.95 34.83 -27.98
N THR A 37 36.63 34.33 -26.78
CA THR A 37 35.67 34.99 -25.90
C THR A 37 36.33 36.22 -25.27
N PRO A 38 35.72 37.42 -25.32
CA PRO A 38 36.27 38.60 -24.66
C PRO A 38 36.35 38.34 -23.15
N ALA A 39 37.46 38.74 -22.53
CA ALA A 39 37.62 38.66 -21.09
C ALA A 39 36.61 39.62 -20.44
N LEU A 40 35.47 39.08 -20.01
CA LEU A 40 34.54 39.82 -19.18
C LEU A 40 35.21 40.00 -17.81
N CYS A 41 35.84 41.16 -17.63
CA CYS A 41 36.40 41.62 -16.36
C CYS A 41 35.29 41.96 -15.35
N ALA A 42 34.30 41.08 -15.20
CA ALA A 42 33.34 41.18 -14.13
C ALA A 42 34.09 41.03 -12.79
N GLU A 43 33.70 41.81 -11.78
CA GLU A 43 34.20 41.60 -10.43
C GLU A 43 34.03 40.12 -10.06
N PRO A 44 35.03 39.50 -9.40
CA PRO A 44 34.96 38.10 -9.02
C PRO A 44 33.64 37.83 -8.30
N LEU A 45 32.91 36.82 -8.78
CA LEU A 45 31.55 36.51 -8.34
C LEU A 45 31.51 36.48 -6.81
N ARG A 46 30.73 37.41 -6.21
CA ARG A 46 30.58 37.49 -4.75
C ARG A 46 30.27 36.09 -4.21
N LYS A 47 31.08 35.63 -3.24
CA LYS A 47 30.88 34.33 -2.59
C LYS A 47 29.42 34.23 -2.12
N LYS A 48 28.74 33.15 -2.51
CA LYS A 48 27.36 32.90 -2.07
C LYS A 48 27.35 32.91 -0.54
N LYS A 49 26.57 33.81 0.05
CA LYS A 49 26.45 33.91 1.50
C LYS A 49 25.87 32.59 2.04
N ARG A 50 26.50 32.06 3.10
CA ARG A 50 25.96 30.91 3.82
C ARG A 50 24.60 31.31 4.39
N VAL A 51 23.61 30.45 4.22
CA VAL A 51 22.25 30.69 4.74
C VAL A 51 22.30 30.63 6.26
N ASP A 52 21.60 31.55 6.91
CA ASP A 52 21.53 31.60 8.37
C ASP A 52 21.03 30.27 8.96
N PRO A 53 21.60 29.79 10.07
CA PRO A 53 21.24 28.52 10.68
C PRO A 53 19.76 28.48 11.11
N GLN A 54 19.19 29.63 11.50
CA GLN A 54 17.79 29.76 11.87
C GLN A 54 16.84 29.59 10.68
N LEU A 55 17.18 30.17 9.51
CA LEU A 55 16.41 29.98 8.28
C LEU A 55 16.45 28.53 7.79
N LEU A 56 17.56 27.81 8.00
CA LEU A 56 17.67 26.38 7.72
C LEU A 56 16.73 25.54 8.61
N ARG A 57 16.67 25.84 9.92
CA ARG A 57 15.76 25.19 10.87
C ARG A 57 14.30 25.45 10.50
N GLU A 58 13.92 26.68 10.21
CA GLU A 58 12.54 27.02 9.78
C GLU A 58 12.13 26.32 8.48
N ARG A 59 13.05 26.23 7.50
CA ARG A 59 12.81 25.48 6.26
C ARG A 59 12.63 24.00 6.54
N ALA A 60 13.42 23.42 7.45
CA ALA A 60 13.29 22.02 7.85
C ALA A 60 11.95 21.76 8.58
N GLU A 61 11.55 22.62 9.51
CA GLU A 61 10.26 22.50 10.21
C GLU A 61 9.06 22.63 9.27
N LYS A 62 9.13 23.56 8.30
CA LYS A 62 8.08 23.70 7.27
C LYS A 62 7.98 22.44 6.40
N LYS A 63 9.12 21.80 6.06
CA LYS A 63 9.13 20.52 5.34
C LYS A 63 8.57 19.39 6.20
N ALA A 64 8.97 19.27 7.46
CA ALA A 64 8.46 18.27 8.39
C ALA A 64 6.93 18.37 8.58
N LYS A 65 6.41 19.59 8.78
CA LYS A 65 4.96 19.84 8.90
C LYS A 65 4.18 19.50 7.63
N ARG A 66 4.80 19.64 6.44
CA ARG A 66 4.19 19.22 5.16
C ARG A 66 4.13 17.70 5.07
N LEU A 67 5.27 17.03 5.30
CA LEU A 67 5.37 15.58 5.29
C LEU A 67 4.40 14.94 6.29
N GLN A 68 4.30 15.48 7.51
CA GLN A 68 3.35 14.97 8.51
C GLN A 68 1.88 15.08 8.04
N ARG A 69 1.51 16.14 7.34
CA ARG A 69 0.16 16.28 6.79
C ARG A 69 -0.08 15.29 5.65
N ASP A 70 0.92 15.09 4.81
CA ASP A 70 0.82 14.17 3.68
C ASP A 70 0.77 12.71 4.15
N ILE A 71 1.56 12.35 5.16
CA ILE A 71 1.47 11.06 5.88
C ILE A 71 0.05 10.86 6.42
N ARG A 72 -0.49 11.83 7.17
CA ARG A 72 -1.88 11.75 7.69
C ARG A 72 -2.94 11.62 6.60
N ARG A 73 -2.69 12.14 5.39
CA ARG A 73 -3.60 11.99 4.24
C ARG A 73 -3.50 10.60 3.62
N LEU A 74 -2.27 10.12 3.43
CA LEU A 74 -2.01 8.78 2.89
C LEU A 74 -2.53 7.69 3.83
N GLU A 75 -2.37 7.86 5.15
CA GLU A 75 -2.93 6.96 6.16
C GLU A 75 -4.45 6.84 6.05
N LYS A 76 -5.16 7.97 5.91
CA LYS A 76 -6.63 7.97 5.75
C LYS A 76 -7.08 7.24 4.48
N VAL A 77 -6.32 7.38 3.40
CA VAL A 77 -6.62 6.76 2.11
C VAL A 77 -6.26 5.27 2.11
N SER A 78 -5.17 4.87 2.76
CA SER A 78 -4.76 3.47 2.92
C SER A 78 -5.75 2.62 3.72
N ARG A 79 -6.55 3.26 4.60
CA ARG A 79 -7.60 2.59 5.39
C ARG A 79 -8.88 2.30 4.59
N GLN A 80 -9.00 2.76 3.35
CA GLN A 80 -10.16 2.46 2.53
C GLN A 80 -10.05 1.04 1.98
N PHE A 81 -11.06 0.21 2.28
CA PHE A 81 -11.13 -1.15 1.75
C PHE A 81 -11.44 -1.14 0.26
N LYS A 82 -10.95 -2.17 -0.44
CA LYS A 82 -11.37 -2.43 -1.83
C LYS A 82 -12.87 -2.74 -1.82
N PRO A 83 -13.65 -2.19 -2.77
CA PRO A 83 -15.07 -2.49 -2.86
C PRO A 83 -15.29 -3.96 -3.23
N ILE A 84 -16.31 -4.59 -2.65
CA ILE A 84 -16.67 -5.98 -2.91
C ILE A 84 -17.74 -5.98 -4.01
N SER A 85 -17.34 -6.31 -5.24
CA SER A 85 -18.22 -6.19 -6.42
C SER A 85 -19.43 -7.11 -6.39
N GLU A 86 -19.39 -8.21 -5.64
CA GLU A 86 -20.48 -9.19 -5.57
C GLU A 86 -21.64 -8.74 -4.68
N LEU A 87 -21.36 -7.87 -3.70
CA LEU A 87 -22.39 -7.32 -2.80
C LEU A 87 -23.16 -6.17 -3.46
N ASP A 88 -22.52 -5.46 -4.39
CA ASP A 88 -23.10 -4.30 -5.05
C ASP A 88 -23.91 -4.72 -6.29
N VAL A 89 -25.19 -4.34 -6.35
CA VAL A 89 -26.02 -4.57 -7.54
C VAL A 89 -25.51 -3.72 -8.70
N PRO A 90 -25.20 -4.31 -9.87
CA PRO A 90 -24.76 -3.55 -11.03
C PRO A 90 -25.82 -2.54 -11.49
N ARG A 91 -25.41 -1.30 -11.73
CA ARG A 91 -26.31 -0.21 -12.17
C ARG A 91 -27.04 -0.47 -13.50
N LYS A 92 -26.57 -1.43 -14.30
CA LYS A 92 -27.25 -1.87 -15.52
C LYS A 92 -28.49 -2.70 -15.17
N ALA A 93 -28.33 -3.69 -14.28
CA ALA A 93 -29.43 -4.53 -13.81
C ALA A 93 -30.57 -3.73 -13.15
N MET A 94 -30.25 -2.64 -12.42
CA MET A 94 -31.29 -1.77 -11.85
C MET A 94 -32.09 -0.96 -12.88
N ARG A 95 -31.55 -0.75 -14.08
CA ARG A 95 -32.16 0.10 -15.13
C ARG A 95 -32.81 -0.70 -16.24
N ASP A 96 -32.45 -1.98 -16.39
CA ASP A 96 -32.94 -2.85 -17.45
C ASP A 96 -34.38 -3.31 -17.15
N SER A 97 -35.38 -2.48 -17.48
CA SER A 97 -36.80 -2.86 -17.37
C SER A 97 -37.20 -3.95 -18.38
N GLU A 98 -36.56 -4.01 -19.54
CA GLU A 98 -36.81 -4.99 -20.60
C GLU A 98 -36.49 -6.42 -20.19
N ARG A 99 -35.59 -6.60 -19.21
CA ARG A 99 -35.17 -7.92 -18.70
C ARG A 99 -36.01 -8.39 -17.51
N MET A 100 -36.92 -7.55 -17.02
CA MET A 100 -37.79 -7.90 -15.89
C MET A 100 -38.82 -8.94 -16.32
N ARG A 101 -38.82 -10.09 -15.64
CA ARG A 101 -39.86 -11.12 -15.81
C ARG A 101 -41.07 -10.76 -14.94
N PRO A 102 -42.31 -10.84 -15.45
CA PRO A 102 -43.49 -10.64 -14.63
C PRO A 102 -43.55 -11.72 -13.54
N LEU A 103 -44.05 -11.36 -12.36
CA LEU A 103 -44.23 -12.30 -11.26
C LEU A 103 -45.37 -13.26 -11.61
N PRO A 104 -45.14 -14.58 -11.58
CA PRO A 104 -46.22 -15.54 -11.75
C PRO A 104 -47.16 -15.48 -10.55
N GLU A 105 -48.46 -15.49 -10.80
CA GLU A 105 -49.46 -15.68 -9.76
C GLU A 105 -49.45 -17.14 -9.31
N HIS A 106 -49.49 -17.38 -7.99
CA HIS A 106 -49.52 -18.72 -7.42
C HIS A 106 -50.93 -19.11 -7.04
N THR A 107 -51.31 -20.35 -7.34
CA THR A 107 -52.56 -20.91 -6.86
C THR A 107 -52.51 -21.10 -5.33
N ILE A 108 -53.67 -21.07 -4.67
CA ILE A 108 -53.76 -21.26 -3.22
C ILE A 108 -53.19 -22.63 -2.81
N ALA A 109 -53.37 -23.66 -3.65
CA ALA A 109 -52.82 -25.00 -3.42
C ALA A 109 -51.28 -24.98 -3.39
N GLU A 110 -50.63 -24.37 -4.39
CA GLU A 110 -49.17 -24.23 -4.43
C GLU A 110 -48.61 -23.47 -3.21
N LEU A 111 -49.30 -22.42 -2.76
CA LEU A 111 -48.87 -21.66 -1.59
C LEU A 111 -48.92 -22.51 -0.32
N LYS A 112 -49.97 -23.32 -0.14
CA LYS A 112 -50.10 -24.24 0.99
C LYS A 112 -48.98 -25.29 0.97
N GLU A 113 -48.76 -25.92 -0.18
CA GLU A 113 -47.69 -26.91 -0.35
C GLU A 113 -46.31 -26.33 -0.01
N ARG A 114 -46.00 -25.11 -0.49
CA ARG A 114 -44.73 -24.43 -0.16
C ARG A 114 -44.59 -24.16 1.33
N VAL A 115 -45.67 -23.78 2.01
CA VAL A 115 -45.66 -23.55 3.46
C VAL A 115 -45.40 -24.86 4.21
N GLU A 116 -46.08 -25.93 3.83
CA GLU A 116 -45.89 -27.27 4.41
C GLU A 116 -44.44 -27.75 4.20
N LEU A 117 -43.90 -27.63 2.99
CA LEU A 117 -42.50 -27.99 2.69
C LEU A 117 -41.51 -27.19 3.52
N ARG A 118 -41.75 -25.88 3.72
CA ARG A 118 -40.89 -25.04 4.57
C ARG A 118 -40.93 -25.48 6.03
N GLN A 119 -42.11 -25.86 6.54
CA GLN A 119 -42.25 -26.36 7.90
C GLN A 119 -41.51 -27.70 8.08
N LEU A 120 -41.70 -28.64 7.14
CA LEU A 120 -40.98 -29.91 7.14
C LEU A 120 -39.46 -29.71 7.07
N TRP A 121 -39.00 -28.79 6.23
CA TRP A 121 -37.59 -28.43 6.14
C TRP A 121 -37.04 -27.85 7.44
N ALA A 122 -37.80 -26.98 8.12
CA ALA A 122 -37.41 -26.43 9.41
C ALA A 122 -37.28 -27.51 10.48
N ILE A 123 -38.22 -28.48 10.52
CA ILE A 123 -38.16 -29.63 11.42
C ILE A 123 -36.92 -30.48 11.11
N TYR A 124 -36.69 -30.78 9.83
CA TYR A 124 -35.53 -31.56 9.39
C TYR A 124 -34.21 -30.88 9.80
N LYS A 125 -34.06 -29.58 9.54
CA LYS A 125 -32.85 -28.83 9.90
C LYS A 125 -32.65 -28.72 11.40
N ARG A 126 -33.72 -28.61 12.18
CA ARG A 126 -33.64 -28.68 13.64
C ARG A 126 -33.12 -30.04 14.10
N LYS A 127 -33.63 -31.14 13.53
CA LYS A 127 -33.16 -32.49 13.86
C LYS A 127 -31.68 -32.67 13.52
N GLN A 128 -31.27 -32.22 12.33
CA GLN A 128 -29.87 -32.25 11.90
C GLN A 128 -28.97 -31.48 12.89
N HIS A 129 -29.34 -30.25 13.23
CA HIS A 129 -28.58 -29.42 14.16
C HIS A 129 -28.45 -30.04 15.55
N LEU A 130 -29.54 -30.60 16.11
CA LEU A 130 -29.48 -31.27 17.41
C LEU A 130 -28.56 -32.50 17.39
N ALA A 131 -28.54 -33.25 16.28
CA ALA A 131 -27.65 -34.39 16.13
C ALA A 131 -26.18 -33.96 16.04
N GLU A 132 -25.88 -32.89 15.29
CA GLU A 132 -24.53 -32.30 15.20
C GLU A 132 -24.06 -31.79 16.56
N MET A 133 -24.91 -31.05 17.28
CA MET A 133 -24.63 -30.57 18.63
C MET A 133 -24.33 -31.71 19.61
N SER A 134 -25.15 -32.77 19.58
CA SER A 134 -24.93 -33.97 20.39
C SER A 134 -23.62 -34.68 20.03
N ALA A 135 -23.26 -34.75 18.75
CA ALA A 135 -21.98 -35.33 18.32
C ALA A 135 -20.79 -34.51 18.82
N MET A 136 -20.83 -33.18 18.69
CA MET A 136 -19.78 -32.29 19.21
C MET A 136 -19.63 -32.42 20.73
N GLN A 137 -20.74 -32.42 21.48
CA GLN A 137 -20.72 -32.61 22.94
C GLN A 137 -20.08 -33.94 23.34
N ARG A 138 -20.37 -35.03 22.61
CA ARG A 138 -19.75 -36.33 22.85
C ARG A 138 -18.25 -36.32 22.59
N ILE A 139 -17.79 -35.65 21.53
CA ILE A 139 -16.37 -35.53 21.20
C ILE A 139 -15.65 -34.74 22.29
N VAL A 140 -16.19 -33.59 22.71
CA VAL A 140 -15.62 -32.75 23.78
C VAL A 140 -15.56 -33.52 25.10
N ALA A 141 -16.65 -34.16 25.52
CA ALA A 141 -16.68 -34.95 26.75
C ALA A 141 -15.76 -36.19 26.70
N ALA A 142 -15.47 -36.73 25.52
CA ALA A 142 -14.47 -37.78 25.36
C ALA A 142 -13.04 -37.22 25.45
N GLN A 143 -12.80 -36.05 24.88
CA GLN A 143 -11.52 -35.36 24.96
C GLN A 143 -11.19 -34.97 26.42
N GLU A 144 -12.15 -34.39 27.15
CA GLU A 144 -11.99 -34.01 28.57
C GLU A 144 -11.64 -35.23 29.43
N ARG A 145 -12.42 -36.31 29.33
CA ARG A 145 -12.13 -37.56 30.05
C ARG A 145 -10.77 -38.16 29.71
N ALA A 146 -10.33 -38.03 28.46
CA ALA A 146 -9.01 -38.50 28.05
C ALA A 146 -7.89 -37.64 28.67
N LEU A 147 -8.10 -36.33 28.80
CA LEU A 147 -7.16 -35.42 29.47
C LEU A 147 -7.11 -35.65 30.97
N ASP A 148 -8.25 -35.87 31.63
CA ASP A 148 -8.31 -36.19 33.06
C ASP A 148 -7.51 -37.47 33.36
N ALA A 149 -7.74 -38.53 32.57
CA ALA A 149 -7.01 -39.79 32.69
C ALA A 149 -5.51 -39.64 32.37
N LEU A 150 -5.15 -38.76 31.42
CA LEU A 150 -3.75 -38.46 31.11
C LEU A 150 -3.07 -37.76 32.27
N GLN A 151 -3.76 -36.80 32.92
CA GLN A 151 -3.24 -36.09 34.08
C GLN A 151 -2.98 -37.01 35.28
N GLU A 152 -3.88 -37.98 35.53
CA GLU A 152 -3.71 -38.98 36.59
C GLU A 152 -2.52 -39.93 36.34
N THR A 153 -2.22 -40.21 35.06
CA THR A 153 -1.17 -41.17 34.68
C THR A 153 0.21 -40.54 34.46
N SER A 154 0.27 -39.35 33.85
CA SER A 154 1.51 -38.61 33.58
C SER A 154 1.25 -37.11 33.41
N THR A 155 1.79 -36.32 34.35
CA THR A 155 1.67 -34.85 34.31
C THR A 155 2.49 -34.22 33.19
N GLU A 156 3.65 -34.78 32.85
CA GLU A 156 4.54 -34.25 31.80
C GLU A 156 3.85 -34.29 30.42
N LEU A 157 3.24 -35.43 30.07
CA LEU A 157 2.51 -35.59 28.81
C LEU A 157 1.25 -34.72 28.74
N TYR A 158 0.61 -34.49 29.88
CA TYR A 158 -0.54 -33.58 29.97
C TYR A 158 -0.14 -32.13 29.64
N GLU A 159 0.99 -31.66 30.18
CA GLU A 159 1.51 -30.31 29.91
C GLU A 159 1.86 -30.11 28.43
N GLU A 160 2.43 -31.14 27.79
CA GLU A 160 2.72 -31.14 26.35
C GLU A 160 1.43 -31.14 25.52
N ALA A 161 0.44 -31.97 25.86
CA ALA A 161 -0.82 -32.07 25.13
C ALA A 161 -1.66 -30.79 25.18
N LEU A 162 -1.49 -29.96 26.22
CA LEU A 162 -2.14 -28.64 26.32
C LEU A 162 -1.53 -27.59 25.39
N GLN A 163 -0.29 -27.78 24.93
CA GLN A 163 0.36 -26.78 24.09
C GLN A 163 -0.31 -26.72 22.71
N PRO A 164 -0.64 -25.53 22.18
CA PRO A 164 -1.15 -25.40 20.83
C PRO A 164 -0.07 -25.75 19.82
N ASP A 165 -0.40 -26.63 18.86
CA ASP A 165 0.52 -26.99 17.79
C ASP A 165 0.64 -25.84 16.76
N PRO A 166 1.82 -25.20 16.62
CA PRO A 166 2.01 -24.13 15.67
C PRO A 166 1.95 -24.60 14.21
N THR A 167 2.10 -25.90 13.94
CA THR A 167 2.05 -26.45 12.57
C THR A 167 0.64 -26.47 11.98
N PHE A 168 -0.39 -26.33 12.83
CA PHE A 168 -1.78 -26.32 12.38
C PHE A 168 -2.13 -25.08 11.54
N LEU A 169 -1.32 -24.02 11.58
CA LEU A 169 -1.53 -22.78 10.82
C LEU A 169 -0.40 -22.58 9.81
N PRO A 170 -0.68 -22.44 8.49
CA PRO A 170 -2.00 -22.28 7.86
C PRO A 170 -2.66 -23.61 7.43
N PHE A 171 -3.82 -23.93 8.02
CA PHE A 171 -4.67 -25.04 7.58
C PHE A 171 -5.34 -24.74 6.23
N LYS A 172 -5.23 -25.67 5.27
CA LYS A 172 -5.92 -25.60 3.97
C LYS A 172 -6.65 -26.90 3.70
N MET A 173 -7.94 -26.81 3.37
CA MET A 173 -8.77 -27.94 2.99
C MET A 173 -9.66 -27.55 1.82
N THR A 174 -9.70 -28.39 0.79
CA THR A 174 -10.64 -28.26 -0.33
C THR A 174 -11.93 -29.01 0.03
N GLY A 175 -13.08 -28.42 -0.28
CA GLY A 175 -14.37 -29.07 -0.09
C GLY A 175 -14.54 -30.32 -0.98
N PRO A 176 -15.53 -31.18 -0.70
CA PRO A 176 -15.83 -32.32 -1.55
C PRO A 176 -16.30 -31.86 -2.94
N VAL A 177 -15.93 -32.63 -3.96
CA VAL A 177 -16.37 -32.43 -5.35
C VAL A 177 -17.62 -33.28 -5.63
N GLU A 178 -18.48 -32.84 -6.55
CA GLU A 178 -19.68 -33.61 -6.95
C GLU A 178 -19.30 -34.95 -7.60
N THR A 179 -18.27 -34.93 -8.45
CA THR A 179 -17.71 -36.11 -9.11
C THR A 179 -16.22 -36.20 -8.82
N PRO A 180 -15.69 -37.39 -8.48
CA PRO A 180 -14.26 -37.57 -8.27
C PRO A 180 -13.47 -37.32 -9.57
N PRO A 181 -12.18 -36.95 -9.46
CA PRO A 181 -11.33 -36.73 -10.63
C PRO A 181 -11.18 -38.01 -11.45
N ILE A 182 -11.11 -37.85 -12.78
CA ILE A 182 -10.84 -38.95 -13.72
C ILE A 182 -9.33 -39.05 -13.91
N ASP A 183 -8.78 -40.25 -13.75
CA ASP A 183 -7.36 -40.50 -13.94
C ASP A 183 -6.94 -40.26 -15.40
N ASN A 184 -5.82 -39.55 -15.60
CA ASN A 184 -5.24 -39.23 -16.91
C ASN A 184 -6.18 -38.46 -17.87
N TYR A 185 -7.09 -37.64 -17.34
CA TYR A 185 -7.90 -36.76 -18.16
C TYR A 185 -7.05 -35.69 -18.85
N ASP A 186 -7.03 -35.70 -20.18
CA ASP A 186 -6.35 -34.69 -20.98
C ASP A 186 -7.24 -33.44 -21.10
N TYR A 187 -6.91 -32.41 -20.32
CA TYR A 187 -7.67 -31.17 -20.31
C TYR A 187 -7.38 -30.36 -21.58
N PRO A 188 -8.42 -29.92 -22.34
CA PRO A 188 -8.20 -29.10 -23.52
C PRO A 188 -7.48 -27.80 -23.14
N GLY A 189 -6.34 -27.53 -23.79
CA GLY A 189 -5.51 -26.36 -23.46
C GLY A 189 -6.24 -25.02 -23.57
N GLY A 190 -5.80 -24.04 -22.78
CA GLY A 190 -6.28 -22.67 -22.82
C GLY A 190 -5.47 -21.73 -21.92
N ASP A 191 -5.42 -20.44 -22.29
CA ASP A 191 -4.69 -19.43 -21.53
C ASP A 191 -5.57 -18.79 -20.45
N TYR A 192 -5.07 -18.72 -19.22
CA TYR A 192 -5.72 -17.98 -18.14
C TYR A 192 -5.32 -16.50 -18.21
N ILE A 193 -6.29 -15.62 -18.44
CA ILE A 193 -6.11 -14.16 -18.41
C ILE A 193 -6.76 -13.61 -17.15
N ASP A 194 -5.95 -13.06 -16.25
CA ASP A 194 -6.46 -12.40 -15.05
C ASP A 194 -7.14 -11.06 -15.41
N VAL A 195 -8.46 -11.00 -15.24
CA VAL A 195 -9.28 -9.80 -15.48
C VAL A 195 -9.67 -9.08 -14.18
N THR A 196 -9.00 -9.39 -13.06
CA THR A 196 -9.28 -8.74 -11.78
C THR A 196 -9.05 -7.22 -11.84
N LYS A 197 -10.03 -6.47 -11.35
CA LYS A 197 -9.97 -5.00 -11.37
C LYS A 197 -9.01 -4.51 -10.29
N VAL A 198 -7.95 -3.81 -10.70
CA VAL A 198 -7.02 -3.18 -9.77
C VAL A 198 -7.64 -1.88 -9.22
N TYR A 199 -7.96 -1.90 -7.93
CA TYR A 199 -8.42 -0.71 -7.21
C TYR A 199 -7.23 0.01 -6.57
N GLN A 200 -6.80 1.12 -7.17
CA GLN A 200 -5.81 2.02 -6.59
C GLN A 200 -6.52 3.14 -5.84
N PRO A 201 -6.27 3.32 -4.53
CA PRO A 201 -6.83 4.42 -3.77
C PRO A 201 -6.06 5.70 -4.14
N ILE A 202 -6.46 6.32 -5.24
CA ILE A 202 -5.84 7.57 -5.71
C ILE A 202 -6.30 8.68 -4.77
N VAL A 203 -5.36 9.37 -4.12
CA VAL A 203 -5.65 10.64 -3.44
C VAL A 203 -6.13 11.59 -4.53
N PRO A 204 -7.41 12.02 -4.55
CA PRO A 204 -7.89 12.84 -5.65
C PRO A 204 -7.10 14.15 -5.69
N THR A 205 -6.53 14.50 -6.83
CA THR A 205 -5.84 15.78 -7.03
C THR A 205 -6.84 16.94 -7.03
N ASP A 206 -8.09 16.66 -7.41
CA ASP A 206 -9.18 17.64 -7.47
C ASP A 206 -9.54 18.20 -6.09
N PRO A 207 -9.49 19.53 -5.88
CA PRO A 207 -9.78 20.14 -4.58
C PRO A 207 -11.22 19.91 -4.10
N GLN A 208 -12.18 19.74 -5.01
CA GLN A 208 -13.57 19.41 -4.66
C GLN A 208 -13.71 17.97 -4.11
N LYS A 209 -13.01 17.01 -4.70
CA LYS A 209 -12.99 15.62 -4.21
C LYS A 209 -12.21 15.51 -2.89
N GLN A 210 -11.13 16.28 -2.72
CA GLN A 210 -10.42 16.40 -1.45
C GLN A 210 -11.31 16.98 -0.33
N LYS A 211 -12.21 17.93 -0.65
CA LYS A 211 -13.20 18.45 0.32
C LYS A 211 -14.20 17.37 0.75
N LYS A 212 -14.78 16.62 -0.21
CA LYS A 212 -15.71 15.51 0.09
C LYS A 212 -15.08 14.41 0.94
N LEU A 213 -13.78 14.15 0.76
CA LEU A 213 -13.01 13.18 1.54
C LEU A 213 -12.41 13.74 2.85
N GLY A 214 -12.68 15.00 3.20
CA GLY A 214 -12.13 15.61 4.42
C GLY A 214 -10.60 15.80 4.41
N LEU A 215 -9.97 15.80 3.23
CA LEU A 215 -8.53 15.96 3.01
C LEU A 215 -8.11 17.43 2.74
N HIS A 216 -9.10 18.34 2.72
CA HIS A 216 -8.87 19.77 2.48
C HIS A 216 -8.08 20.43 3.60
N LYS A 217 -7.33 21.48 3.24
CA LYS A 217 -6.64 22.34 4.20
C LYS A 217 -7.72 23.14 4.96
N LYS A 218 -7.94 22.84 6.25
CA LYS A 218 -8.73 23.73 7.12
C LYS A 218 -8.06 25.11 7.09
N LYS A 219 -8.84 26.14 6.78
CA LYS A 219 -8.38 27.54 6.85
C LYS A 219 -8.10 27.90 8.29
#